data_AF-A0A936XUK8-F1
#
_entry.id   AF-A0A936XUK8-F1
#
_cell.length_a   1.000
_cell.length_b   1.000
_cell.length_c   1.000
_cell.angle_alpha   90.00
_cell.angle_beta   90.00
_cell.angle_gamma   90.00
#
_symmetry.space_group_name_H-M   'P 1'
#
loop_
_entity.id
_entity.type
_entity.pdbx_description
1 polymer ?
#
loop_
_entity_poly.entity_id
_entity_poly.type
_entity_poly.pdbx_seq_one_letter_code
_entity_poly.pdbx_strand_id
1 'polypeptide(L)'
;MDTTSWKRTGNANTSAANNFFGTTDNVQLNFRVNNFRAGLIDHINENTGFGMGTLGSLTSGGGNAGLGDSALRNNTTGTFNTALGFVALKTNTGGNNNTSVGYRSMFNNLTGNQNATTGDKTLFANTTGSLNTAIGSLALRTNTTGSQNTAVGDSAVYSSSTVSNLTGIGHASLKSNTSGTDNTSVGYQAMYSNTTGYSNLVTGSQALFNNTIGFNNVAVGAQALYSNSSGSNGTAVGTNALYSNTTGYVNTAVGFRTLYSNSVGSFNTAVGEYAMNSNLDGDENTVMGNFALQFNTSGGQNTAVGNQALYKNTISSYNTGFGYNTLYNNTTGALNTAIGANALLNNTGATGNTALGNFAGGQTNDNNYNTYLGYDANNYTGTPYTNSTALGNTSRITASNQIVLGNTNITQIRAMVTSITAISDGRFKKNIKEDVKGLDFILRLRPVTYNLDVYKLNKFLHDTANANTTSISEKEHIVQSGFVAQEVSEAAKKAGYDFSGIAIPRSENEPYGLRYTEFVVPMVKAMQEQQALIVSLQQQVKTMKLQNSSNEKNTLDALAALQKKIEELEKSLAAVKK
;
A
#
# COMPACT_ATOMS: atom_id res chain seq x y z
N MET A 1 30.43 -88.28 -35.82
CA MET A 1 30.00 -87.19 -34.92
C MET A 1 29.26 -86.20 -35.78
N ASP A 2 28.00 -85.93 -35.46
CA ASP A 2 27.22 -84.92 -36.16
C ASP A 2 27.93 -83.56 -36.09
N THR A 3 28.35 -83.05 -37.24
CA THR A 3 29.04 -81.74 -37.37
C THR A 3 28.07 -80.57 -37.37
N THR A 4 26.76 -80.82 -37.28
CA THR A 4 25.70 -79.79 -37.36
C THR A 4 25.15 -79.35 -36.00
N SER A 5 25.46 -80.08 -34.93
CA SER A 5 25.04 -79.72 -33.56
C SER A 5 25.80 -78.50 -33.01
N TRP A 6 25.09 -77.61 -32.31
CA TRP A 6 25.72 -76.53 -31.53
C TRP A 6 26.39 -77.12 -30.28
N LYS A 7 27.71 -76.99 -30.17
CA LYS A 7 28.48 -77.53 -29.05
C LYS A 7 28.37 -76.60 -27.85
N ARG A 8 28.30 -77.18 -26.64
CA ARG A 8 28.36 -76.44 -25.37
C ARG A 8 29.65 -75.62 -25.20
N THR A 9 30.70 -75.98 -25.93
CA THR A 9 32.00 -75.28 -25.95
C THR A 9 32.15 -74.32 -27.12
N GLY A 10 31.11 -74.12 -27.93
CA GLY A 10 31.17 -73.34 -29.17
C GLY A 10 31.68 -74.14 -30.39
N ASN A 11 31.36 -73.62 -31.58
CA ASN A 11 31.72 -74.19 -32.88
C ASN A 11 32.77 -73.30 -33.57
N ALA A 12 33.75 -73.88 -34.26
CA ALA A 12 34.69 -73.18 -35.12
C ALA A 12 34.19 -73.19 -36.59
N ASN A 13 34.72 -72.30 -37.44
CA ASN A 13 34.38 -72.19 -38.88
C ASN A 13 32.89 -71.93 -39.17
N THR A 14 32.23 -71.09 -38.37
CA THR A 14 30.82 -70.74 -38.55
C THR A 14 30.60 -69.70 -39.66
N SER A 15 29.49 -69.80 -40.38
CA SER A 15 28.95 -68.79 -41.30
C SER A 15 27.60 -68.26 -40.79
N ALA A 16 27.41 -66.94 -40.81
CA ALA A 16 26.16 -66.31 -40.36
C ALA A 16 24.91 -66.79 -41.12
N ALA A 17 25.06 -67.23 -42.38
CA ALA A 17 23.93 -67.73 -43.18
C ALA A 17 23.48 -69.15 -42.80
N ASN A 18 24.39 -69.98 -42.30
CA ASN A 18 24.17 -71.42 -42.16
C ASN A 18 24.25 -71.91 -40.70
N ASN A 19 24.75 -71.08 -39.78
CA ASN A 19 25.03 -71.46 -38.41
C ASN A 19 24.32 -70.49 -37.46
N PHE A 20 23.16 -70.90 -36.95
CA PHE A 20 22.36 -70.13 -36.00
C PHE A 20 21.70 -71.04 -34.96
N PHE A 21 21.28 -70.44 -33.85
CA PHE A 21 20.46 -71.09 -32.84
C PHE A 21 19.01 -70.62 -32.99
N GLY A 22 18.14 -71.44 -33.56
CA GLY A 22 16.76 -71.06 -33.87
C GLY A 22 16.01 -72.10 -34.71
N THR A 23 14.93 -71.65 -35.35
CA THR A 23 14.05 -72.46 -36.22
C THR A 23 14.24 -72.10 -37.70
N THR A 24 14.05 -73.06 -38.61
CA THR A 24 14.03 -72.84 -40.06
C THR A 24 12.61 -72.68 -40.63
N ASP A 25 11.60 -72.98 -39.81
CA ASP A 25 10.18 -72.86 -40.13
C ASP A 25 9.54 -71.67 -39.41
N ASN A 26 8.29 -71.38 -39.73
CA ASN A 26 7.55 -70.24 -39.21
C ASN A 26 6.99 -70.51 -37.79
N VAL A 27 7.82 -71.04 -36.89
CA VAL A 27 7.45 -71.44 -35.53
C VAL A 27 8.29 -70.69 -34.50
N GLN A 28 7.67 -70.31 -33.38
CA GLN A 28 8.27 -69.55 -32.29
C GLN A 28 9.41 -70.32 -31.58
N LEU A 29 10.45 -69.61 -31.15
CA LEU A 29 11.57 -70.19 -30.38
C LEU A 29 11.35 -69.99 -28.88
N ASN A 30 11.41 -71.09 -28.09
CA ASN A 30 11.30 -71.04 -26.63
C ASN A 30 12.62 -71.44 -25.96
N PHE A 31 13.11 -70.60 -25.03
CA PHE A 31 14.20 -70.95 -24.12
C PHE A 31 13.61 -71.48 -22.81
N ARG A 32 14.20 -72.56 -22.25
CA ARG A 32 13.69 -73.19 -21.04
C ARG A 32 14.77 -73.46 -20.01
N VAL A 33 14.40 -73.40 -18.72
CA VAL A 33 15.21 -73.84 -17.57
C VAL A 33 14.34 -74.75 -16.72
N ASN A 34 14.79 -75.98 -16.47
CA ASN A 34 14.00 -77.00 -15.75
C ASN A 34 12.57 -77.16 -16.32
N ASN A 35 12.44 -77.17 -17.65
CA ASN A 35 11.16 -77.18 -18.40
C ASN A 35 10.23 -75.97 -18.23
N PHE A 36 10.59 -74.96 -17.44
CA PHE A 36 9.89 -73.68 -17.38
C PHE A 36 10.36 -72.73 -18.47
N ARG A 37 9.45 -71.94 -19.07
CA ARG A 37 9.80 -70.89 -20.06
C ARG A 37 10.70 -69.84 -19.39
N ALA A 38 11.89 -69.68 -19.95
CA ALA A 38 12.89 -68.69 -19.56
C ALA A 38 13.25 -67.71 -20.70
N GLY A 39 12.64 -67.88 -21.88
CA GLY A 39 12.63 -66.92 -22.95
C GLY A 39 11.72 -67.33 -24.10
N LEU A 40 11.35 -66.36 -24.93
CA LEU A 40 10.46 -66.50 -26.08
C LEU A 40 10.90 -65.53 -27.18
N ILE A 41 11.00 -66.02 -28.41
CA ILE A 41 11.03 -65.21 -29.62
C ILE A 41 9.82 -65.64 -30.45
N ASP A 42 8.80 -64.79 -30.48
CA ASP A 42 7.55 -64.98 -31.22
C ASP A 42 7.43 -63.88 -32.27
N HIS A 43 7.85 -64.19 -33.49
CA HIS A 43 7.76 -63.23 -34.61
C HIS A 43 6.36 -63.15 -35.20
N ILE A 44 5.44 -64.08 -34.88
CA ILE A 44 4.08 -64.06 -35.41
C ILE A 44 3.28 -62.96 -34.73
N ASN A 45 3.36 -62.88 -33.40
CA ASN A 45 2.73 -61.81 -32.63
C ASN A 45 3.74 -60.75 -32.14
N GLU A 46 4.97 -60.77 -32.66
CA GLU A 46 6.02 -59.78 -32.36
C GLU A 46 6.38 -59.66 -30.86
N ASN A 47 6.33 -60.77 -30.11
CA ASN A 47 6.72 -60.79 -28.70
C ASN A 47 8.14 -61.32 -28.51
N THR A 48 8.94 -60.65 -27.67
CA THR A 48 10.27 -61.10 -27.29
C THR A 48 10.43 -61.05 -25.78
N GLY A 49 10.89 -62.15 -25.17
CA GLY A 49 11.02 -62.28 -23.72
C GLY A 49 12.28 -63.03 -23.31
N PHE A 50 13.00 -62.56 -22.29
CA PHE A 50 14.11 -63.28 -21.67
C PHE A 50 14.10 -63.11 -20.15
N GLY A 51 14.25 -64.22 -19.42
CA GLY A 51 14.12 -64.30 -17.97
C GLY A 51 13.03 -65.30 -17.57
N MET A 52 13.22 -65.98 -16.44
CA MET A 52 12.29 -67.02 -15.99
C MET A 52 10.89 -66.44 -15.76
N GLY A 53 9.87 -67.04 -16.39
CA GLY A 53 8.48 -66.61 -16.25
C GLY A 53 8.10 -65.34 -17.02
N THR A 54 9.00 -64.80 -17.85
CA THR A 54 8.68 -63.65 -18.73
C THR A 54 7.60 -64.03 -19.74
N LEU A 55 6.59 -63.17 -19.93
CA LEU A 55 5.45 -63.42 -20.84
C LEU A 55 4.77 -64.80 -20.60
N GLY A 56 4.64 -65.18 -19.32
CA GLY A 56 4.17 -66.50 -18.91
C GLY A 56 2.69 -66.79 -19.18
N SER A 57 1.84 -65.77 -19.14
CA SER A 57 0.37 -65.91 -19.25
C SER A 57 -0.21 -65.36 -20.56
N LEU A 58 0.62 -65.15 -21.58
CA LEU A 58 0.20 -64.52 -22.84
C LEU A 58 -0.81 -65.39 -23.60
N THR A 59 -1.97 -64.80 -23.94
CA THR A 59 -3.04 -65.47 -24.70
C THR A 59 -3.20 -64.90 -26.11
N SER A 60 -3.21 -63.56 -26.27
CA SER A 60 -3.48 -62.91 -27.57
C SER A 60 -2.85 -61.53 -27.76
N GLY A 61 -2.03 -61.05 -26.82
CA GLY A 61 -1.33 -59.77 -26.94
C GLY A 61 -0.08 -59.85 -27.84
N GLY A 62 0.17 -58.82 -28.66
CA GLY A 62 1.33 -58.74 -29.55
C GLY A 62 2.24 -57.54 -29.28
N GLY A 63 3.46 -57.57 -29.82
CA GLY A 63 4.42 -56.47 -29.77
C GLY A 63 5.09 -56.24 -28.41
N ASN A 64 5.12 -57.24 -27.51
CA ASN A 64 5.66 -57.05 -26.16
C ASN A 64 7.14 -57.45 -26.05
N ALA A 65 7.93 -56.62 -25.37
CA ALA A 65 9.34 -56.87 -25.06
C ALA A 65 9.55 -57.00 -23.54
N GLY A 66 10.05 -58.15 -23.07
CA GLY A 66 10.33 -58.41 -21.66
C GLY A 66 11.77 -58.87 -21.42
N LEU A 67 12.48 -58.26 -20.47
CA LEU A 67 13.80 -58.70 -20.04
C LEU A 67 13.92 -58.63 -18.50
N GLY A 68 14.06 -59.79 -17.85
CA GLY A 68 14.16 -59.93 -16.40
C GLY A 68 13.21 -61.00 -15.86
N ASP A 69 13.53 -61.58 -14.69
CA ASP A 69 12.67 -62.58 -14.07
C ASP A 69 11.26 -62.03 -13.83
N SER A 70 10.27 -62.79 -14.31
CA SER A 70 8.84 -62.48 -14.21
C SER A 70 8.41 -61.12 -14.79
N ALA A 71 9.19 -60.54 -15.72
CA ALA A 71 8.76 -59.35 -16.46
C ALA A 71 7.53 -59.67 -17.32
N LEU A 72 6.48 -58.83 -17.29
CA LEU A 72 5.22 -59.08 -18.03
C LEU A 72 4.58 -60.46 -17.77
N ARG A 73 4.85 -61.09 -16.63
CA ARG A 73 4.47 -62.49 -16.37
C ARG A 73 2.97 -62.76 -16.57
N ASN A 74 2.10 -61.86 -16.11
CA ASN A 74 0.65 -62.04 -16.17
C ASN A 74 -0.02 -61.36 -17.38
N ASN A 75 0.75 -60.82 -18.34
CA ASN A 75 0.18 -60.20 -19.53
C ASN A 75 -0.63 -61.23 -20.33
N THR A 76 -1.95 -61.04 -20.46
CA THR A 76 -2.83 -61.94 -21.22
C THR A 76 -3.12 -61.36 -22.61
N THR A 77 -3.66 -60.14 -22.66
CA THR A 77 -4.12 -59.49 -23.90
C THR A 77 -3.41 -58.17 -24.22
N GLY A 78 -2.58 -57.65 -23.32
CA GLY A 78 -1.91 -56.36 -23.50
C GLY A 78 -0.89 -56.37 -24.65
N THR A 79 -0.78 -55.23 -25.33
CA THR A 79 0.02 -55.05 -26.54
C THR A 79 1.06 -53.93 -26.41
N PHE A 80 2.14 -54.03 -27.17
CA PHE A 80 3.17 -53.00 -27.28
C PHE A 80 3.80 -52.57 -25.95
N ASN A 81 3.94 -53.49 -24.99
CA ASN A 81 4.56 -53.20 -23.70
C ASN A 81 6.06 -53.54 -23.69
N THR A 82 6.87 -52.67 -23.10
CA THR A 82 8.29 -52.91 -22.80
C THR A 82 8.49 -53.02 -21.30
N ALA A 83 9.06 -54.12 -20.81
CA ALA A 83 9.37 -54.35 -19.40
C ALA A 83 10.82 -54.82 -19.22
N LEU A 84 11.66 -54.01 -18.60
CA LEU A 84 13.08 -54.29 -18.34
C LEU A 84 13.36 -54.22 -16.83
N GLY A 85 13.62 -55.37 -16.21
CA GLY A 85 13.96 -55.46 -14.79
C GLY A 85 13.27 -56.63 -14.09
N PHE A 86 13.78 -56.98 -12.91
CA PHE A 86 13.19 -58.03 -12.09
C PHE A 86 11.77 -57.63 -11.68
N VAL A 87 10.80 -58.40 -12.16
CA VAL A 87 9.37 -58.28 -11.86
C VAL A 87 8.79 -56.91 -12.28
N ALA A 88 9.31 -56.34 -13.37
CA ALA A 88 8.74 -55.15 -14.00
C ALA A 88 7.41 -55.50 -14.71
N LEU A 89 6.39 -54.66 -14.51
CA LEU A 89 5.09 -54.77 -15.19
C LEU A 89 4.40 -56.14 -15.00
N LYS A 90 4.64 -56.79 -13.85
CA LYS A 90 4.32 -58.21 -13.60
C LYS A 90 2.84 -58.54 -13.77
N THR A 91 1.94 -57.74 -13.19
CA THR A 91 0.51 -58.08 -13.13
C THR A 91 -0.31 -57.53 -14.28
N ASN A 92 0.31 -56.88 -15.28
CA ASN A 92 -0.41 -56.34 -16.43
C ASN A 92 -1.29 -57.43 -17.01
N THR A 93 -2.60 -57.22 -17.16
CA THR A 93 -3.50 -58.20 -17.79
C THR A 93 -3.84 -57.76 -19.21
N GLY A 94 -4.19 -56.48 -19.39
CA GLY A 94 -4.61 -55.94 -20.69
C GLY A 94 -4.11 -54.53 -21.01
N GLY A 95 -3.25 -53.94 -20.18
CA GLY A 95 -2.69 -52.62 -20.44
C GLY A 95 -1.79 -52.61 -21.68
N ASN A 96 -1.83 -51.52 -22.44
CA ASN A 96 -1.13 -51.36 -23.72
C ASN A 96 -0.14 -50.20 -23.71
N ASN A 97 0.88 -50.28 -24.57
CA ASN A 97 1.83 -49.21 -24.82
C ASN A 97 2.57 -48.72 -23.56
N ASN A 98 2.82 -49.60 -22.58
CA ASN A 98 3.54 -49.22 -21.36
C ASN A 98 5.04 -49.49 -21.50
N THR A 99 5.88 -48.58 -21.02
CA THR A 99 7.33 -48.77 -20.87
C THR A 99 7.69 -48.78 -19.40
N SER A 100 8.28 -49.87 -18.92
CA SER A 100 8.64 -50.06 -17.52
C SER A 100 10.07 -50.55 -17.36
N VAL A 101 10.92 -49.72 -16.77
CA VAL A 101 12.34 -50.04 -16.54
C VAL A 101 12.68 -49.94 -15.06
N GLY A 102 13.17 -51.03 -14.45
CA GLY A 102 13.64 -51.07 -13.07
C GLY A 102 13.02 -52.18 -12.21
N TYR A 103 13.55 -52.34 -11.01
CA TYR A 103 13.09 -53.36 -10.06
C TYR A 103 11.66 -53.04 -9.60
N ARG A 104 10.72 -53.96 -9.85
CA ARG A 104 9.29 -53.84 -9.51
C ARG A 104 8.63 -52.54 -10.01
N SER A 105 9.12 -51.95 -11.11
CA SER A 105 8.43 -50.82 -11.73
C SER A 105 7.08 -51.28 -12.31
N MET A 106 6.02 -50.48 -12.09
CA MET A 106 4.64 -50.76 -12.50
C MET A 106 4.13 -52.16 -12.08
N PHE A 107 4.53 -52.63 -10.90
CA PHE A 107 4.29 -54.01 -10.46
C PHE A 107 2.81 -54.44 -10.52
N ASN A 108 1.88 -53.58 -10.09
CA ASN A 108 0.45 -53.89 -9.98
C ASN A 108 -0.43 -53.46 -11.17
N ASN A 109 0.15 -52.98 -12.29
CA ASN A 109 -0.66 -52.52 -13.44
C ASN A 109 -1.64 -53.61 -13.88
N LEU A 110 -2.92 -53.30 -14.10
CA LEU A 110 -3.91 -54.25 -14.63
C LEU A 110 -4.23 -53.88 -16.07
N THR A 111 -4.81 -52.69 -16.27
CA THR A 111 -5.30 -52.23 -17.59
C THR A 111 -4.87 -50.80 -17.93
N GLY A 112 -4.02 -50.17 -17.10
CA GLY A 112 -3.47 -48.84 -17.38
C GLY A 112 -2.64 -48.83 -18.66
N ASN A 113 -2.81 -47.78 -19.47
CA ASN A 113 -2.19 -47.65 -20.79
C ASN A 113 -1.20 -46.48 -20.85
N GLN A 114 -0.25 -46.55 -21.79
CA GLN A 114 0.62 -45.43 -22.16
C GLN A 114 1.39 -44.83 -20.97
N ASN A 115 1.80 -45.66 -20.01
CA ASN A 115 2.64 -45.22 -18.91
C ASN A 115 4.13 -45.43 -19.24
N ALA A 116 4.97 -44.47 -18.89
CA ALA A 116 6.42 -44.52 -19.11
C ALA A 116 7.16 -44.38 -17.78
N THR A 117 7.91 -45.41 -17.39
CA THR A 117 8.51 -45.47 -16.05
C THR A 117 9.95 -45.94 -16.04
N THR A 118 10.78 -45.35 -15.18
CA THR A 118 12.19 -45.71 -14.99
C THR A 118 12.60 -45.50 -13.54
N GLY A 119 12.89 -46.58 -12.81
CA GLY A 119 13.35 -46.51 -11.42
C GLY A 119 12.93 -47.71 -10.57
N ASP A 120 13.36 -47.73 -9.32
CA ASP A 120 12.88 -48.70 -8.31
C ASP A 120 11.45 -48.37 -7.92
N LYS A 121 10.53 -49.35 -8.06
CA LYS A 121 9.13 -49.24 -7.60
C LYS A 121 8.39 -47.98 -8.08
N THR A 122 8.73 -47.46 -9.25
CA THR A 122 7.96 -46.41 -9.92
C THR A 122 6.56 -46.92 -10.26
N LEU A 123 5.52 -46.12 -9.99
CA LEU A 123 4.12 -46.48 -10.28
C LEU A 123 3.69 -47.86 -9.70
N PHE A 124 4.30 -48.29 -8.59
CA PHE A 124 4.20 -49.66 -8.08
C PHE A 124 2.76 -50.16 -7.89
N ALA A 125 1.87 -49.30 -7.39
CA ALA A 125 0.49 -49.63 -7.05
C ALA A 125 -0.53 -49.41 -8.19
N ASN A 126 -0.09 -48.97 -9.39
CA ASN A 126 -1.01 -48.58 -10.46
C ASN A 126 -1.90 -49.75 -10.84
N THR A 127 -3.21 -49.56 -10.98
CA THR A 127 -4.15 -50.60 -11.45
C THR A 127 -4.72 -50.23 -12.81
N THR A 128 -5.29 -49.03 -12.94
CA THR A 128 -5.95 -48.56 -14.18
C THR A 128 -5.47 -47.19 -14.67
N GLY A 129 -4.63 -46.50 -13.89
CA GLY A 129 -4.09 -45.19 -14.26
C GLY A 129 -3.33 -45.22 -15.58
N SER A 130 -3.55 -44.22 -16.43
CA SER A 130 -3.00 -44.14 -17.78
C SER A 130 -2.26 -42.83 -18.02
N LEU A 131 -1.40 -42.79 -19.04
CA LEU A 131 -0.67 -41.58 -19.45
C LEU A 131 0.23 -40.99 -18.33
N ASN A 132 0.79 -41.84 -17.46
CA ASN A 132 1.69 -41.38 -16.41
C ASN A 132 3.16 -41.54 -16.81
N THR A 133 3.97 -40.52 -16.51
CA THR A 133 5.45 -40.57 -16.59
C THR A 133 6.04 -40.60 -15.17
N ALA A 134 6.82 -41.63 -14.82
CA ALA A 134 7.45 -41.74 -13.50
C ALA A 134 8.94 -42.10 -13.61
N ILE A 135 9.82 -41.16 -13.26
CA ILE A 135 11.27 -41.33 -13.34
C ILE A 135 11.88 -41.07 -11.96
N GLY A 136 12.67 -42.01 -11.44
CA GLY A 136 13.27 -41.92 -10.11
C GLY A 136 12.64 -42.89 -9.11
N SER A 137 13.42 -43.31 -8.12
CA SER A 137 12.98 -44.28 -7.12
C SER A 137 11.70 -43.82 -6.41
N LEU A 138 10.71 -44.72 -6.29
CA LEU A 138 9.42 -44.49 -5.62
C LEU A 138 8.56 -43.35 -6.20
N ALA A 139 8.86 -42.83 -7.41
CA ALA A 139 8.00 -41.83 -8.05
C ALA A 139 6.60 -42.41 -8.34
N LEU A 140 5.54 -41.69 -7.96
CA LEU A 140 4.14 -42.12 -8.09
C LEU A 140 3.84 -43.51 -7.47
N ARG A 141 4.58 -43.92 -6.43
CA ARG A 141 4.52 -45.28 -5.88
C ARG A 141 3.11 -45.74 -5.51
N THR A 142 2.29 -44.88 -4.91
CA THR A 142 0.95 -45.25 -4.43
C THR A 142 -0.18 -44.97 -5.42
N ASN A 143 0.11 -44.47 -6.63
CA ASN A 143 -0.91 -44.23 -7.65
C ASN A 143 -1.61 -45.54 -8.00
N THR A 144 -2.94 -45.57 -7.95
CA THR A 144 -3.80 -46.71 -8.31
C THR A 144 -4.56 -46.39 -9.60
N THR A 145 -5.31 -45.29 -9.65
CA THR A 145 -6.17 -44.95 -10.80
C THR A 145 -5.89 -43.57 -11.40
N GLY A 146 -5.02 -42.77 -10.77
CA GLY A 146 -4.65 -41.45 -11.26
C GLY A 146 -3.98 -41.50 -12.64
N SER A 147 -4.28 -40.51 -13.47
CA SER A 147 -3.84 -40.46 -14.86
C SER A 147 -3.19 -39.11 -15.20
N GLN A 148 -2.44 -39.05 -16.30
CA GLN A 148 -1.83 -37.81 -16.81
C GLN A 148 -0.89 -37.13 -15.79
N ASN A 149 -0.21 -37.93 -14.95
CA ASN A 149 0.76 -37.41 -13.99
C ASN A 149 2.19 -37.52 -14.53
N THR A 150 3.00 -36.48 -14.32
CA THR A 150 4.44 -36.48 -14.55
C THR A 150 5.18 -36.37 -13.22
N ALA A 151 5.96 -37.39 -12.86
CA ALA A 151 6.78 -37.42 -11.65
C ALA A 151 8.24 -37.71 -12.00
N VAL A 152 9.14 -36.78 -11.72
CA VAL A 152 10.58 -36.93 -12.03
C VAL A 152 11.41 -36.57 -10.80
N GLY A 153 11.99 -37.57 -10.14
CA GLY A 153 12.77 -37.42 -8.92
C GLY A 153 12.46 -38.54 -7.93
N ASP A 154 13.39 -38.82 -7.01
CA ASP A 154 13.11 -39.78 -5.94
C ASP A 154 11.94 -39.29 -5.09
N SER A 155 10.97 -40.18 -4.87
CA SER A 155 9.74 -39.94 -4.10
C SER A 155 8.88 -38.76 -4.60
N ALA A 156 9.02 -38.36 -5.87
CA ALA A 156 8.13 -37.37 -6.48
C ALA A 156 6.70 -37.91 -6.58
N VAL A 157 5.71 -37.12 -6.14
CA VAL A 157 4.28 -37.46 -6.18
C VAL A 157 3.96 -38.80 -5.47
N TYR A 158 4.61 -39.05 -4.32
CA TYR A 158 4.63 -40.36 -3.68
C TYR A 158 3.26 -40.86 -3.19
N SER A 159 2.45 -40.01 -2.54
CA SER A 159 1.20 -40.38 -1.82
C SER A 159 -0.09 -40.20 -2.62
N SER A 160 -0.03 -39.90 -3.92
CA SER A 160 -1.21 -39.63 -4.74
C SER A 160 -1.82 -40.92 -5.27
N SER A 161 -2.97 -41.36 -4.75
CA SER A 161 -3.60 -42.64 -5.13
C SER A 161 -4.50 -42.53 -6.37
N THR A 162 -5.46 -41.62 -6.37
CA THR A 162 -6.46 -41.47 -7.45
C THR A 162 -6.35 -40.13 -8.18
N VAL A 163 -5.29 -39.36 -7.91
CA VAL A 163 -5.15 -37.97 -8.36
C VAL A 163 -4.59 -37.92 -9.78
N SER A 164 -5.13 -37.02 -10.59
CA SER A 164 -4.70 -36.81 -11.98
C SER A 164 -4.15 -35.39 -12.18
N ASN A 165 -3.48 -35.18 -13.32
CA ASN A 165 -2.99 -33.88 -13.79
C ASN A 165 -1.92 -33.24 -12.88
N LEU A 166 -1.03 -34.05 -12.31
CA LEU A 166 0.09 -33.56 -11.50
C LEU A 166 1.37 -33.46 -12.32
N THR A 167 2.13 -32.39 -12.12
CA THR A 167 3.53 -32.30 -12.57
C THR A 167 4.43 -32.10 -11.36
N GLY A 168 5.11 -33.14 -10.90
CA GLY A 168 6.06 -33.11 -9.79
C GLY A 168 7.48 -33.41 -10.26
N ILE A 169 8.36 -32.41 -10.30
CA ILE A 169 9.75 -32.55 -10.71
C ILE A 169 10.66 -32.12 -9.56
N GLY A 170 11.63 -32.96 -9.18
CA GLY A 170 12.52 -32.77 -8.05
C GLY A 170 12.32 -33.82 -6.95
N HIS A 171 13.35 -34.03 -6.14
CA HIS A 171 13.29 -34.96 -5.01
C HIS A 171 12.16 -34.57 -4.05
N ALA A 172 11.26 -35.51 -3.76
CA ALA A 172 10.12 -35.34 -2.88
C ALA A 172 9.18 -34.15 -3.23
N SER A 173 9.14 -33.73 -4.50
CA SER A 173 8.13 -32.77 -4.98
C SER A 173 6.73 -33.39 -4.90
N LEU A 174 5.74 -32.67 -4.34
CA LEU A 174 4.37 -33.16 -4.12
C LEU A 174 4.26 -34.47 -3.30
N LYS A 175 5.24 -34.77 -2.44
CA LYS A 175 5.34 -36.08 -1.76
C LYS A 175 4.07 -36.47 -1.00
N SER A 176 3.44 -35.55 -0.28
CA SER A 176 2.30 -35.84 0.59
C SER A 176 0.92 -35.60 -0.06
N ASN A 177 0.87 -35.25 -1.35
CA ASN A 177 -0.39 -34.90 -2.03
C ASN A 177 -1.35 -36.09 -2.07
N THR A 178 -2.49 -35.99 -1.37
CA THR A 178 -3.47 -37.06 -1.24
C THR A 178 -4.61 -36.93 -2.24
N SER A 179 -5.15 -35.71 -2.45
CA SER A 179 -6.31 -35.48 -3.32
C SER A 179 -6.27 -34.22 -4.19
N GLY A 180 -5.28 -33.33 -4.00
CA GLY A 180 -5.23 -32.07 -4.73
C GLY A 180 -4.81 -32.24 -6.20
N THR A 181 -5.63 -31.79 -7.15
CA THR A 181 -5.40 -31.91 -8.60
C THR A 181 -4.71 -30.69 -9.20
N ASP A 182 -4.27 -30.82 -10.45
CA ASP A 182 -3.81 -29.70 -11.31
C ASP A 182 -2.64 -28.89 -10.70
N ASN A 183 -1.83 -29.54 -9.87
CA ASN A 183 -0.65 -28.93 -9.26
C ASN A 183 0.59 -29.12 -10.14
N THR A 184 1.32 -28.04 -10.39
CA THR A 184 2.65 -28.06 -11.03
C THR A 184 3.69 -27.65 -9.99
N SER A 185 4.65 -28.53 -9.70
CA SER A 185 5.64 -28.36 -8.64
C SER A 185 7.03 -28.80 -9.11
N VAL A 186 7.93 -27.82 -9.26
CA VAL A 186 9.30 -28.03 -9.76
C VAL A 186 10.32 -27.54 -8.72
N GLY A 187 11.03 -28.46 -8.07
CA GLY A 187 12.07 -28.13 -7.10
C GLY A 187 12.28 -29.22 -6.04
N TYR A 188 13.40 -29.12 -5.33
CA TYR A 188 13.66 -29.96 -4.16
C TYR A 188 12.60 -29.69 -3.08
N GLN A 189 11.84 -30.72 -2.71
CA GLN A 189 10.78 -30.64 -1.69
C GLN A 189 9.73 -29.53 -1.92
N ALA A 190 9.51 -29.13 -3.17
CA ALA A 190 8.42 -28.21 -3.50
C ALA A 190 7.07 -28.87 -3.20
N MET A 191 6.15 -28.16 -2.55
CA MET A 191 4.84 -28.69 -2.12
C MET A 191 4.90 -29.99 -1.29
N TYR A 192 5.93 -30.17 -0.46
CA TYR A 192 6.18 -31.42 0.27
C TYR A 192 4.99 -31.90 1.13
N SER A 193 4.32 -30.99 1.84
CA SER A 193 3.26 -31.30 2.79
C SER A 193 1.83 -31.12 2.24
N ASN A 194 1.67 -30.79 0.93
CA ASN A 194 0.35 -30.60 0.33
C ASN A 194 -0.53 -31.83 0.54
N THR A 195 -1.76 -31.68 1.03
CA THR A 195 -2.70 -32.79 1.16
C THR A 195 -3.80 -32.68 0.12
N THR A 196 -4.65 -31.64 0.21
CA THR A 196 -5.83 -31.48 -0.65
C THR A 196 -5.80 -30.22 -1.52
N GLY A 197 -4.80 -29.34 -1.34
CA GLY A 197 -4.67 -28.11 -2.12
C GLY A 197 -4.49 -28.38 -3.62
N TYR A 198 -5.17 -27.61 -4.48
CA TYR A 198 -5.23 -27.83 -5.93
C TYR A 198 -4.87 -26.58 -6.72
N SER A 199 -4.59 -26.75 -8.02
CA SER A 199 -4.28 -25.65 -8.96
C SER A 199 -3.15 -24.72 -8.50
N ASN A 200 -2.14 -25.25 -7.82
CA ASN A 200 -0.95 -24.50 -7.41
C ASN A 200 0.16 -24.60 -8.47
N LEU A 201 0.85 -23.49 -8.74
CA LEU A 201 2.03 -23.41 -9.60
C LEU A 201 3.26 -23.06 -8.76
N VAL A 202 4.20 -24.00 -8.66
CA VAL A 202 5.34 -23.91 -7.74
C VAL A 202 6.65 -24.20 -8.46
N THR A 203 7.62 -23.30 -8.30
CA THR A 203 8.98 -23.46 -8.83
C THR A 203 10.00 -22.91 -7.83
N GLY A 204 10.82 -23.78 -7.26
CA GLY A 204 11.86 -23.40 -6.29
C GLY A 204 12.08 -24.45 -5.20
N SER A 205 13.27 -24.43 -4.60
CA SER A 205 13.57 -25.32 -3.46
C SER A 205 12.69 -24.95 -2.27
N GLN A 206 11.97 -25.93 -1.74
CA GLN A 206 11.04 -25.79 -0.60
C GLN A 206 9.99 -24.68 -0.79
N ALA A 207 9.67 -24.31 -2.03
CA ALA A 207 8.56 -23.42 -2.29
C ALA A 207 7.25 -24.14 -1.90
N LEU A 208 6.36 -23.42 -1.21
CA LEU A 208 5.06 -23.93 -0.76
C LEU A 208 5.15 -25.21 0.12
N PHE A 209 6.25 -25.37 0.88
CA PHE A 209 6.61 -26.61 1.59
C PHE A 209 5.55 -27.11 2.58
N ASN A 210 4.99 -26.22 3.42
CA ASN A 210 3.99 -26.55 4.46
C ASN A 210 2.55 -26.25 4.03
N ASN A 211 2.24 -26.21 2.73
CA ASN A 211 0.85 -26.13 2.30
C ASN A 211 0.08 -27.39 2.64
N THR A 212 -1.10 -27.27 3.22
CA THR A 212 -1.97 -28.45 3.49
C THR A 212 -3.15 -28.43 2.53
N ILE A 213 -3.96 -27.36 2.58
CA ILE A 213 -5.23 -27.26 1.83
C ILE A 213 -5.32 -26.05 0.90
N GLY A 214 -4.34 -25.13 0.93
CA GLY A 214 -4.37 -23.91 0.12
C GLY A 214 -4.34 -24.19 -1.39
N PHE A 215 -5.05 -23.38 -2.15
CA PHE A 215 -5.25 -23.58 -3.60
C PHE A 215 -5.02 -22.29 -4.39
N ASN A 216 -4.85 -22.43 -5.72
CA ASN A 216 -4.61 -21.31 -6.64
C ASN A 216 -3.41 -20.42 -6.24
N ASN A 217 -2.37 -20.98 -5.62
CA ASN A 217 -1.16 -20.23 -5.27
C ASN A 217 -0.10 -20.33 -6.37
N VAL A 218 0.60 -19.22 -6.60
CA VAL A 218 1.81 -19.14 -7.44
C VAL A 218 3.00 -18.90 -6.52
N ALA A 219 3.95 -19.83 -6.46
CA ALA A 219 5.16 -19.71 -5.63
C ALA A 219 6.42 -19.94 -6.48
N VAL A 220 7.12 -18.85 -6.82
CA VAL A 220 8.32 -18.89 -7.67
C VAL A 220 9.50 -18.30 -6.90
N GLY A 221 10.47 -19.12 -6.54
CA GLY A 221 11.63 -18.74 -5.74
C GLY A 221 11.89 -19.72 -4.59
N ALA A 222 13.11 -19.75 -4.07
CA ALA A 222 13.42 -20.59 -2.92
C ALA A 222 12.60 -20.14 -1.70
N GLN A 223 11.92 -21.09 -1.06
CA GLN A 223 11.09 -20.85 0.13
C GLN A 223 9.99 -19.79 -0.05
N ALA A 224 9.55 -19.51 -1.29
CA ALA A 224 8.35 -18.71 -1.53
C ALA A 224 7.13 -19.45 -0.95
N LEU A 225 6.29 -18.75 -0.17
CA LEU A 225 5.12 -19.32 0.53
C LEU A 225 5.44 -20.55 1.42
N TYR A 226 6.63 -20.62 2.02
CA TYR A 226 7.12 -21.80 2.75
C TYR A 226 6.13 -22.33 3.81
N SER A 227 5.56 -21.45 4.64
CA SER A 227 4.66 -21.80 5.77
C SER A 227 3.17 -21.56 5.46
N ASN A 228 2.71 -21.89 4.25
CA ASN A 228 1.34 -21.60 3.84
C ASN A 228 0.28 -22.62 4.27
N SER A 229 -0.19 -22.65 5.53
CA SER A 229 -1.07 -23.75 6.00
C SER A 229 -2.36 -23.92 5.17
N SER A 230 -3.13 -22.85 4.96
CA SER A 230 -4.40 -22.84 4.21
C SER A 230 -4.62 -21.62 3.31
N GLY A 231 -3.67 -20.68 3.26
CA GLY A 231 -3.77 -19.48 2.43
C GLY A 231 -3.98 -19.82 0.95
N SER A 232 -4.82 -19.06 0.27
CA SER A 232 -5.20 -19.33 -1.13
C SER A 232 -5.13 -18.07 -1.97
N ASN A 233 -5.02 -18.25 -3.29
CA ASN A 233 -4.92 -17.15 -4.25
C ASN A 233 -3.72 -16.21 -4.01
N GLY A 234 -2.63 -16.72 -3.42
CA GLY A 234 -1.41 -15.96 -3.21
C GLY A 234 -0.47 -16.02 -4.41
N THR A 235 0.15 -14.89 -4.77
CA THR A 235 1.26 -14.83 -5.74
C THR A 235 2.53 -14.42 -5.02
N ALA A 236 3.52 -15.31 -4.93
CA ALA A 236 4.81 -15.08 -4.32
C ALA A 236 5.93 -15.32 -5.34
N VAL A 237 6.60 -14.25 -5.77
CA VAL A 237 7.69 -14.30 -6.75
C VAL A 237 8.94 -13.67 -6.13
N GLY A 238 9.89 -14.50 -5.75
CA GLY A 238 11.13 -14.09 -5.09
C GLY A 238 11.50 -15.03 -3.94
N THR A 239 12.78 -15.05 -3.59
CA THR A 239 13.29 -15.83 -2.47
C THR A 239 12.68 -15.33 -1.16
N ASN A 240 12.07 -16.25 -0.40
CA ASN A 240 11.34 -15.99 0.85
C ASN A 240 10.18 -14.97 0.73
N ALA A 241 9.61 -14.75 -0.45
CA ALA A 241 8.37 -13.98 -0.59
C ALA A 241 7.20 -14.73 0.09
N LEU A 242 6.38 -14.02 0.89
CA LEU A 242 5.26 -14.60 1.66
C LEU A 242 5.64 -15.80 2.54
N TYR A 243 6.87 -15.83 3.07
CA TYR A 243 7.42 -16.99 3.78
C TYR A 243 6.52 -17.55 4.90
N SER A 244 5.88 -16.68 5.70
CA SER A 244 5.10 -17.07 6.89
C SER A 244 3.57 -17.09 6.72
N ASN A 245 3.02 -17.08 5.49
CA ASN A 245 1.57 -16.91 5.21
C ASN A 245 0.66 -18.02 5.73
N THR A 246 0.32 -18.09 7.02
CA THR A 246 -0.45 -19.22 7.56
C THR A 246 -1.84 -19.37 6.93
N THR A 247 -2.69 -18.34 6.96
CA THR A 247 -4.09 -18.41 6.49
C THR A 247 -4.51 -17.24 5.60
N GLY A 248 -3.64 -16.24 5.41
CA GLY A 248 -3.94 -15.06 4.59
C GLY A 248 -4.23 -15.41 3.13
N TYR A 249 -5.16 -14.70 2.50
CA TYR A 249 -5.60 -14.95 1.12
C TYR A 249 -5.48 -13.72 0.23
N VAL A 250 -5.34 -13.94 -1.08
CA VAL A 250 -5.27 -12.88 -2.10
C VAL A 250 -4.12 -11.88 -1.83
N ASN A 251 -2.93 -12.41 -1.49
CA ASN A 251 -1.72 -11.61 -1.31
C ASN A 251 -0.81 -11.71 -2.54
N THR A 252 -0.32 -10.58 -3.04
CA THR A 252 0.70 -10.52 -4.10
C THR A 252 2.00 -9.99 -3.52
N ALA A 253 3.07 -10.78 -3.57
CA ALA A 253 4.41 -10.45 -3.10
C ALA A 253 5.45 -10.70 -4.19
N VAL A 254 6.11 -9.64 -4.65
CA VAL A 254 7.15 -9.72 -5.69
C VAL A 254 8.43 -9.05 -5.21
N GLY A 255 9.48 -9.84 -5.00
CA GLY A 255 10.78 -9.39 -4.51
C GLY A 255 11.38 -10.30 -3.42
N PHE A 256 12.61 -10.00 -3.02
CA PHE A 256 13.27 -10.72 -1.93
C PHE A 256 12.66 -10.32 -0.58
N ARG A 257 12.21 -11.31 0.19
CA ARG A 257 11.59 -11.13 1.53
C ARG A 257 10.43 -10.14 1.56
N THR A 258 9.70 -10.02 0.45
CA THR A 258 8.45 -9.24 0.38
C THR A 258 7.34 -9.98 1.14
N LEU A 259 6.61 -9.29 2.02
CA LEU A 259 5.57 -9.88 2.88
C LEU A 259 6.06 -11.10 3.72
N TYR A 260 7.34 -11.12 4.12
CA TYR A 260 7.98 -12.27 4.75
C TYR A 260 7.24 -12.82 5.99
N SER A 261 6.82 -11.96 6.91
CA SER A 261 6.19 -12.35 8.17
C SER A 261 4.66 -12.45 8.14
N ASN A 262 4.01 -12.23 6.98
CA ASN A 262 2.55 -12.18 6.88
C ASN A 262 1.96 -13.47 7.44
N SER A 263 1.16 -13.41 8.50
CA SER A 263 0.59 -14.60 9.15
C SER A 263 -0.86 -14.81 8.71
N VAL A 264 -1.70 -13.78 8.87
CA VAL A 264 -3.15 -13.83 8.62
C VAL A 264 -3.59 -12.76 7.61
N GLY A 265 -2.77 -11.72 7.41
CA GLY A 265 -3.10 -10.57 6.58
C GLY A 265 -3.50 -10.97 5.15
N SER A 266 -4.48 -10.30 4.57
CA SER A 266 -5.14 -10.61 3.31
C SER A 266 -5.28 -9.38 2.43
N PHE A 267 -5.47 -9.59 1.13
CA PHE A 267 -5.61 -8.51 0.13
C PHE A 267 -4.44 -7.53 0.05
N ASN A 268 -3.22 -7.95 0.41
CA ASN A 268 -2.04 -7.11 0.32
C ASN A 268 -1.35 -7.26 -1.04
N THR A 269 -0.99 -6.15 -1.67
CA THR A 269 -0.13 -6.13 -2.86
C THR A 269 1.18 -5.44 -2.52
N ALA A 270 2.29 -6.17 -2.54
CA ALA A 270 3.62 -5.66 -2.22
C ALA A 270 4.63 -6.02 -3.33
N VAL A 271 5.34 -5.01 -3.84
CA VAL A 271 6.38 -5.16 -4.86
C VAL A 271 7.62 -4.40 -4.43
N GLY A 272 8.75 -5.10 -4.33
CA GLY A 272 10.03 -4.54 -3.91
C GLY A 272 10.69 -5.36 -2.82
N GLU A 273 12.01 -5.28 -2.77
CA GLU A 273 12.80 -5.93 -1.73
C GLU A 273 12.41 -5.40 -0.33
N TYR A 274 12.14 -6.33 0.60
CA TYR A 274 11.71 -6.05 1.98
C TYR A 274 10.42 -5.22 2.11
N ALA A 275 9.63 -5.05 1.05
CA ALA A 275 8.32 -4.41 1.15
C ALA A 275 7.41 -5.22 2.07
N MET A 276 6.82 -4.57 3.08
CA MET A 276 5.96 -5.21 4.10
C MET A 276 6.59 -6.41 4.84
N ASN A 277 7.91 -6.44 5.02
CA ASN A 277 8.62 -7.58 5.60
C ASN A 277 8.06 -8.06 6.96
N SER A 278 7.58 -7.15 7.81
CA SER A 278 7.10 -7.46 9.16
C SER A 278 5.58 -7.55 9.31
N ASN A 279 4.79 -7.50 8.23
CA ASN A 279 3.33 -7.56 8.32
C ASN A 279 2.92 -8.85 9.02
N LEU A 280 2.06 -8.80 10.02
CA LEU A 280 1.52 -9.98 10.71
C LEU A 280 0.07 -10.23 10.28
N ASP A 281 -0.77 -9.20 10.39
CA ASP A 281 -2.23 -9.27 10.20
C ASP A 281 -2.83 -8.03 9.52
N GLY A 282 -2.01 -7.08 9.07
CA GLY A 282 -2.51 -5.93 8.30
C GLY A 282 -3.10 -6.35 6.95
N ASP A 283 -4.27 -5.79 6.61
CA ASP A 283 -5.05 -6.12 5.41
C ASP A 283 -5.12 -4.94 4.41
N GLU A 284 -5.40 -5.23 3.14
CA GLU A 284 -5.72 -4.24 2.11
C GLU A 284 -4.62 -3.18 1.86
N ASN A 285 -3.34 -3.52 2.05
CA ASN A 285 -2.23 -2.59 1.79
C ASN A 285 -1.73 -2.70 0.33
N THR A 286 -1.41 -1.55 -0.27
CA THR A 286 -0.80 -1.45 -1.61
C THR A 286 0.59 -0.83 -1.52
N VAL A 287 1.62 -1.59 -1.83
CA VAL A 287 3.02 -1.25 -1.54
C VAL A 287 3.91 -1.47 -2.75
N MET A 288 4.65 -0.45 -3.14
CA MET A 288 5.61 -0.50 -4.24
C MET A 288 6.87 0.29 -3.90
N GLY A 289 7.97 -0.40 -3.61
CA GLY A 289 9.25 0.22 -3.30
C GLY A 289 10.12 -0.61 -2.37
N ASN A 290 11.44 -0.46 -2.49
CA ASN A 290 12.38 -1.09 -1.58
C ASN A 290 12.19 -0.53 -0.15
N PHE A 291 12.06 -1.43 0.83
CA PHE A 291 11.75 -1.14 2.24
C PHE A 291 10.44 -0.34 2.50
N ALA A 292 9.52 -0.25 1.55
CA ALA A 292 8.24 0.42 1.79
C ALA A 292 7.39 -0.40 2.78
N LEU A 293 6.80 0.28 3.79
CA LEU A 293 6.04 -0.35 4.87
C LEU A 293 6.77 -1.50 5.59
N GLN A 294 8.10 -1.49 5.65
CA GLN A 294 8.89 -2.63 6.15
C GLN A 294 8.45 -3.11 7.54
N PHE A 295 8.16 -2.17 8.44
CA PHE A 295 7.84 -2.46 9.85
C PHE A 295 6.34 -2.45 10.18
N ASN A 296 5.45 -2.48 9.18
CA ASN A 296 4.01 -2.67 9.43
C ASN A 296 3.79 -4.00 10.11
N THR A 297 3.13 -4.01 11.26
CA THR A 297 2.71 -5.23 11.96
C THR A 297 1.24 -5.51 11.73
N SER A 298 0.36 -4.52 11.93
CA SER A 298 -1.11 -4.71 11.87
C SER A 298 -1.88 -3.60 11.16
N GLY A 299 -1.19 -2.57 10.64
CA GLY A 299 -1.84 -1.47 9.93
C GLY A 299 -2.48 -1.94 8.62
N GLY A 300 -3.71 -1.51 8.37
CA GLY A 300 -4.46 -1.85 7.16
C GLY A 300 -4.72 -0.66 6.24
N GLN A 301 -5.07 -0.94 4.99
CA GLN A 301 -5.55 0.08 4.05
C GLN A 301 -4.55 1.22 3.80
N ASN A 302 -3.25 0.91 3.86
CA ASN A 302 -2.19 1.87 3.55
C ASN A 302 -1.74 1.74 2.09
N THR A 303 -1.44 2.87 1.46
CA THR A 303 -0.79 2.93 0.14
C THR A 303 0.61 3.51 0.32
N ALA A 304 1.66 2.75 -0.02
CA ALA A 304 3.06 3.19 0.10
C ALA A 304 3.81 2.98 -1.22
N VAL A 305 4.07 4.06 -1.95
CA VAL A 305 4.74 4.03 -3.25
C VAL A 305 6.01 4.89 -3.19
N GLY A 306 7.17 4.25 -3.28
CA GLY A 306 8.48 4.89 -3.17
C GLY A 306 9.42 4.15 -2.22
N ASN A 307 10.73 4.37 -2.38
CA ASN A 307 11.71 3.80 -1.47
C ASN A 307 11.49 4.35 -0.05
N GLN A 308 11.40 3.44 0.93
CA GLN A 308 11.18 3.76 2.35
C GLN A 308 9.92 4.60 2.63
N ALA A 309 8.92 4.59 1.75
CA ALA A 309 7.61 5.16 2.05
C ALA A 309 6.97 4.40 3.22
N LEU A 310 6.46 5.13 4.23
CA LEU A 310 5.82 4.56 5.43
C LEU A 310 6.70 3.55 6.19
N TYR A 311 8.03 3.72 6.15
CA TYR A 311 9.03 2.75 6.64
C TYR A 311 8.77 2.22 8.06
N LYS A 312 8.45 3.10 9.04
CA LYS A 312 8.20 2.72 10.45
C LYS A 312 6.73 2.60 10.85
N ASN A 313 5.78 2.57 9.90
CA ASN A 313 4.37 2.39 10.24
C ASN A 313 4.21 1.04 10.93
N THR A 314 3.76 0.98 12.18
CA THR A 314 3.65 -0.29 12.92
C THR A 314 2.19 -0.78 12.93
N ILE A 315 1.26 0.03 13.41
CA ILE A 315 -0.14 -0.39 13.63
C ILE A 315 -1.15 0.51 12.92
N SER A 316 -0.70 1.50 12.16
CA SER A 316 -1.54 2.59 11.71
C SER A 316 -2.19 2.28 10.36
N SER A 317 -3.42 2.74 10.19
CA SER A 317 -4.23 2.48 8.99
C SER A 317 -4.53 3.76 8.21
N TYR A 318 -4.97 3.57 6.96
CA TYR A 318 -5.45 4.63 6.07
C TYR A 318 -4.43 5.72 5.75
N ASN A 319 -3.15 5.38 5.64
CA ASN A 319 -2.13 6.32 5.20
C ASN A 319 -1.80 6.16 3.72
N THR A 320 -1.65 7.27 3.01
CA THR A 320 -1.17 7.32 1.63
C THR A 320 0.18 8.02 1.61
N GLY A 321 1.26 7.32 1.27
CA GLY A 321 2.60 7.85 1.07
C GLY A 321 3.05 7.63 -0.38
N PHE A 322 3.31 8.71 -1.12
CA PHE A 322 3.82 8.66 -2.49
C PHE A 322 5.10 9.51 -2.62
N GLY A 323 6.26 8.85 -2.68
CA GLY A 323 7.57 9.49 -2.81
C GLY A 323 8.64 8.82 -1.95
N TYR A 324 9.89 9.26 -2.11
CA TYR A 324 10.99 8.84 -1.25
C TYR A 324 10.79 9.34 0.19
N ASN A 325 10.89 8.45 1.17
CA ASN A 325 10.78 8.78 2.61
C ASN A 325 9.48 9.51 3.04
N THR A 326 8.38 9.39 2.31
CA THR A 326 7.10 9.92 2.79
C THR A 326 6.65 9.18 4.05
N LEU A 327 6.25 9.90 5.10
CA LEU A 327 5.79 9.30 6.36
C LEU A 327 6.79 8.31 6.98
N TYR A 328 8.10 8.54 6.79
CA TYR A 328 9.17 7.60 7.19
C TYR A 328 9.11 7.17 8.66
N ASN A 329 8.90 8.12 9.59
CA ASN A 329 8.84 7.87 11.03
C ASN A 329 7.41 7.73 11.60
N ASN A 330 6.39 7.56 10.76
CA ASN A 330 5.01 7.36 11.21
C ASN A 330 4.87 6.03 11.92
N THR A 331 4.58 6.01 13.22
CA THR A 331 4.40 4.77 13.99
C THR A 331 2.92 4.48 14.22
N THR A 332 2.15 5.47 14.67
CA THR A 332 0.72 5.31 15.04
C THR A 332 -0.24 6.29 14.35
N GLY A 333 0.26 7.29 13.64
CA GLY A 333 -0.58 8.33 13.04
C GLY A 333 -1.38 7.84 11.83
N ALA A 334 -2.70 7.97 11.85
CA ALA A 334 -3.61 7.42 10.83
C ALA A 334 -4.16 8.50 9.90
N LEU A 335 -4.82 8.10 8.80
CA LEU A 335 -5.55 9.02 7.92
C LEU A 335 -4.67 10.14 7.32
N ASN A 336 -3.37 9.89 7.11
CA ASN A 336 -2.46 10.87 6.54
C ASN A 336 -2.24 10.66 5.05
N THR A 337 -2.21 11.75 4.28
CA THR A 337 -1.81 11.76 2.86
C THR A 337 -0.52 12.55 2.72
N ALA A 338 0.55 11.93 2.23
CA ALA A 338 1.85 12.53 2.01
C ALA A 338 2.31 12.24 0.58
N ILE A 339 2.47 13.29 -0.23
CA ILE A 339 2.90 13.19 -1.63
C ILE A 339 4.06 14.14 -1.87
N GLY A 340 5.19 13.61 -2.34
CA GLY A 340 6.44 14.34 -2.52
C GLY A 340 7.53 13.85 -1.56
N ALA A 341 8.80 13.92 -1.97
CA ALA A 341 9.86 13.33 -1.16
C ALA A 341 9.97 14.00 0.22
N ASN A 342 10.12 13.20 1.27
CA ASN A 342 10.15 13.62 2.68
C ASN A 342 8.89 14.38 3.17
N ALA A 343 7.74 14.28 2.48
CA ALA A 343 6.48 14.81 3.02
C ALA A 343 6.09 14.04 4.30
N LEU A 344 5.72 14.77 5.36
CA LEU A 344 5.44 14.22 6.70
C LEU A 344 6.54 13.29 7.25
N LEU A 345 7.80 13.52 6.90
CA LEU A 345 8.94 12.66 7.25
C LEU A 345 8.96 12.23 8.74
N ASN A 346 8.77 13.20 9.65
CA ASN A 346 8.81 12.99 11.09
C ASN A 346 7.43 12.97 11.77
N ASN A 347 6.35 12.71 11.03
CA ASN A 347 5.07 12.44 11.66
C ASN A 347 5.18 11.16 12.49
N THR A 348 5.11 11.19 13.81
CA THR A 348 5.19 9.99 14.67
C THR A 348 3.81 9.41 14.99
N GLY A 349 2.85 10.26 15.35
CA GLY A 349 1.51 9.85 15.79
C GLY A 349 0.36 10.72 15.29
N ALA A 350 0.64 11.75 14.49
CA ALA A 350 -0.38 12.70 14.10
C ALA A 350 -1.32 12.12 13.02
N THR A 351 -2.57 12.55 13.07
CA THR A 351 -3.68 11.97 12.30
C THR A 351 -4.37 13.01 11.45
N GLY A 352 -4.82 12.61 10.26
CA GLY A 352 -5.69 13.44 9.42
C GLY A 352 -4.96 14.56 8.67
N ASN A 353 -3.65 14.43 8.41
CA ASN A 353 -2.89 15.45 7.70
C ASN A 353 -2.84 15.21 6.20
N THR A 354 -2.86 16.29 5.42
CA THR A 354 -2.56 16.26 3.98
C THR A 354 -1.31 17.08 3.72
N ALA A 355 -0.28 16.47 3.14
CA ALA A 355 0.96 17.11 2.75
C ALA A 355 1.26 16.83 1.28
N LEU A 356 1.33 17.88 0.46
CA LEU A 356 1.66 17.79 -0.96
C LEU A 356 2.81 18.75 -1.28
N GLY A 357 3.99 18.18 -1.51
CA GLY A 357 5.23 18.91 -1.79
C GLY A 357 6.44 18.25 -1.13
N ASN A 358 7.63 18.52 -1.68
CA ASN A 358 8.87 18.07 -1.04
C ASN A 358 9.03 18.76 0.33
N PHE A 359 9.28 17.96 1.37
CA PHE A 359 9.33 18.40 2.77
C PHE A 359 8.05 19.07 3.32
N ALA A 360 6.90 18.98 2.64
CA ALA A 360 5.64 19.48 3.19
C ALA A 360 5.32 18.77 4.53
N GLY A 361 5.22 19.54 5.62
CA GLY A 361 5.07 19.02 6.98
C GLY A 361 6.22 18.12 7.44
N GLY A 362 7.44 18.28 6.94
CA GLY A 362 8.55 17.33 7.19
C GLY A 362 8.93 17.13 8.67
N GLN A 363 8.65 18.07 9.56
CA GLN A 363 9.05 18.06 10.98
C GLN A 363 7.85 18.09 11.95
N THR A 364 6.69 17.58 11.52
CA THR A 364 5.44 17.72 12.28
C THR A 364 5.29 16.63 13.35
N ASN A 365 5.49 16.97 14.61
CA ASN A 365 5.17 16.09 15.74
C ASN A 365 3.73 16.38 16.17
N ASP A 366 2.85 15.38 16.27
CA ASP A 366 1.47 15.47 16.81
C ASP A 366 0.55 16.58 16.25
N ASN A 367 0.85 17.08 15.05
CA ASN A 367 0.05 18.06 14.33
C ASN A 367 -1.17 17.39 13.70
N ASN A 368 -2.36 17.48 14.29
CA ASN A 368 -3.54 16.80 13.75
C ASN A 368 -4.37 17.68 12.81
N TYR A 369 -4.99 17.08 11.79
CA TYR A 369 -5.98 17.74 10.93
C TYR A 369 -5.46 18.96 10.18
N ASN A 370 -4.22 18.90 9.66
CA ASN A 370 -3.61 20.01 8.94
C ASN A 370 -3.48 19.76 7.44
N THR A 371 -3.42 20.85 6.68
CA THR A 371 -3.14 20.84 5.24
C THR A 371 -1.87 21.62 4.93
N TYR A 372 -0.91 20.97 4.29
CA TYR A 372 0.37 21.54 3.86
C TYR A 372 0.50 21.38 2.35
N LEU A 373 0.51 22.48 1.60
CA LEU A 373 0.61 22.46 0.15
C LEU A 373 1.76 23.34 -0.32
N GLY A 374 2.83 22.75 -0.85
CA GLY A 374 4.00 23.46 -1.37
C GLY A 374 5.32 22.89 -0.89
N TYR A 375 6.41 23.30 -1.53
CA TYR A 375 7.77 22.99 -1.08
C TYR A 375 7.97 23.55 0.32
N ASP A 376 8.43 22.69 1.24
CA ASP A 376 8.80 23.08 2.61
C ASP A 376 7.65 23.73 3.42
N ALA A 377 6.39 23.55 2.99
CA ALA A 377 5.22 24.10 3.66
C ALA A 377 5.12 23.54 5.08
N ASN A 378 5.20 24.41 6.07
CA ASN A 378 5.21 24.10 7.50
C ASN A 378 6.25 23.05 7.92
N ASN A 379 7.42 23.01 7.28
CA ASN A 379 8.53 22.14 7.68
C ASN A 379 9.34 22.74 8.84
N TYR A 380 8.81 22.74 10.05
CA TYR A 380 9.46 23.35 11.21
C TYR A 380 9.32 22.48 12.45
N THR A 381 10.42 22.34 13.19
CA THR A 381 10.42 21.69 14.51
C THR A 381 9.90 22.69 15.53
N GLY A 382 8.64 22.54 15.94
CA GLY A 382 8.01 23.48 16.87
C GLY A 382 6.80 22.89 17.58
N THR A 383 6.04 23.76 18.24
CA THR A 383 4.81 23.41 18.94
C THR A 383 3.80 22.74 18.00
N PRO A 384 3.12 21.67 18.45
CA PRO A 384 2.09 21.05 17.64
C PRO A 384 0.90 21.99 17.40
N TYR A 385 0.48 22.12 16.15
CA TYR A 385 -0.70 22.85 15.69
C TYR A 385 -1.73 21.90 15.10
N THR A 386 -3.01 22.25 15.31
CA THR A 386 -4.15 21.49 14.82
C THR A 386 -5.09 22.36 14.00
N ASN A 387 -5.85 21.74 13.10
CA ASN A 387 -6.87 22.41 12.30
C ASN A 387 -6.32 23.64 11.55
N SER A 388 -5.15 23.50 10.95
CA SER A 388 -4.44 24.61 10.30
C SER A 388 -4.03 24.28 8.88
N THR A 389 -3.95 25.31 8.05
CA THR A 389 -3.66 25.19 6.62
C THR A 389 -2.51 26.11 6.24
N ALA A 390 -1.47 25.55 5.62
CA ALA A 390 -0.33 26.27 5.07
C ALA A 390 -0.28 26.06 3.55
N LEU A 391 -0.53 27.10 2.78
CA LEU A 391 -0.54 27.05 1.32
C LEU A 391 0.60 27.90 0.75
N GLY A 392 1.51 27.28 0.01
CA GLY A 392 2.62 27.93 -0.68
C GLY A 392 3.98 27.54 -0.12
N ASN A 393 5.01 27.87 -0.91
CA ASN A 393 6.41 27.67 -0.59
C ASN A 393 6.76 28.25 0.78
N THR A 394 7.38 27.42 1.64
CA THR A 394 7.86 27.78 2.98
C THR A 394 6.83 28.46 3.90
N SER A 395 5.53 28.31 3.63
CA SER A 395 4.46 28.87 4.46
C SER A 395 4.54 28.35 5.91
N ARG A 396 4.36 29.21 6.91
CA ARG A 396 4.57 28.89 8.34
C ARG A 396 3.32 29.15 9.17
N ILE A 397 2.80 28.10 9.82
CA ILE A 397 1.74 28.21 10.82
C ILE A 397 2.36 28.61 12.15
N THR A 398 1.71 29.52 12.88
CA THR A 398 2.19 30.01 14.18
C THR A 398 1.25 29.66 15.34
N ALA A 399 0.02 29.25 15.04
CA ALA A 399 -0.94 28.70 16.01
C ALA A 399 -2.00 27.81 15.35
N SER A 400 -2.68 27.00 16.17
CA SER A 400 -3.84 26.23 15.75
C SER A 400 -5.01 27.10 15.26
N ASN A 401 -5.83 26.55 14.37
CA ASN A 401 -6.99 27.20 13.75
C ASN A 401 -6.62 28.39 12.86
N GLN A 402 -5.53 28.26 12.08
CA GLN A 402 -5.06 29.29 11.15
C GLN A 402 -5.10 28.81 9.70
N ILE A 403 -5.33 29.76 8.78
CA ILE A 403 -5.06 29.58 7.35
C ILE A 403 -3.96 30.58 6.98
N VAL A 404 -2.82 30.08 6.52
CA VAL A 404 -1.66 30.84 6.07
C VAL A 404 -1.55 30.74 4.56
N LEU A 405 -1.59 31.89 3.89
CA LEU A 405 -1.52 32.02 2.44
C LEU A 405 -0.16 32.60 2.03
N GLY A 406 0.75 31.70 1.67
CA GLY A 406 2.10 31.98 1.23
C GLY A 406 3.06 32.30 2.37
N ASN A 407 4.14 33.00 2.02
CA ASN A 407 5.22 33.37 2.91
C ASN A 407 5.46 34.89 2.86
N THR A 408 6.54 35.39 3.45
CA THR A 408 6.81 36.84 3.50
C THR A 408 7.15 37.45 2.13
N ASN A 409 7.48 36.63 1.13
CA ASN A 409 7.78 37.10 -0.24
C ASN A 409 6.52 37.42 -1.04
N ILE A 410 5.33 37.11 -0.54
CA ILE A 410 4.06 37.45 -1.21
C ILE A 410 3.89 38.98 -1.27
N THR A 411 3.71 39.50 -2.48
CA THR A 411 3.50 40.95 -2.74
C THR A 411 2.05 41.31 -3.02
N GLN A 412 1.24 40.36 -3.50
CA GLN A 412 -0.18 40.57 -3.81
C GLN A 412 -0.98 39.27 -3.71
N ILE A 413 -2.24 39.39 -3.30
CA ILE A 413 -3.26 38.36 -3.46
C ILE A 413 -4.18 38.83 -4.59
N ARG A 414 -4.10 38.20 -5.77
CA ARG A 414 -4.93 38.58 -6.92
C ARG A 414 -6.24 37.82 -6.89
N ALA A 415 -7.34 38.52 -6.67
CA ALA A 415 -8.69 37.98 -6.68
C ALA A 415 -9.65 38.94 -7.40
N MET A 416 -10.62 38.41 -8.14
CA MET A 416 -11.67 39.21 -8.79
C MET A 416 -12.66 39.78 -7.77
N VAL A 417 -12.89 39.05 -6.68
CA VAL A 417 -13.66 39.50 -5.51
C VAL A 417 -12.70 40.16 -4.53
N THR A 418 -13.09 41.32 -4.00
CA THR A 418 -12.19 42.19 -3.22
C THR A 418 -12.25 41.97 -1.70
N SER A 419 -13.16 41.15 -1.20
CA SER A 419 -13.38 40.93 0.24
C SER A 419 -13.62 39.47 0.61
N ILE A 420 -13.37 39.14 1.88
CA ILE A 420 -13.72 37.85 2.47
C ILE A 420 -15.12 37.95 3.09
N THR A 421 -16.04 37.07 2.70
CA THR A 421 -17.38 37.01 3.27
C THR A 421 -17.37 36.28 4.61
N ALA A 422 -17.72 36.96 5.70
CA ALA A 422 -17.93 36.35 7.01
C ALA A 422 -19.43 36.04 7.25
N ILE A 423 -19.73 34.89 7.86
CA ILE A 423 -21.10 34.56 8.29
C ILE A 423 -21.52 35.53 9.39
N SER A 424 -22.63 36.26 9.17
CA SER A 424 -23.10 37.32 10.09
C SER A 424 -24.62 37.30 10.29
N ASP A 425 -25.26 36.15 10.01
CA ASP A 425 -26.70 35.95 10.12
C ASP A 425 -27.18 36.06 11.59
N GLY A 426 -28.25 36.82 11.82
CA GLY A 426 -28.81 37.07 13.15
C GLY A 426 -29.25 35.81 13.88
N ARG A 427 -29.63 34.75 13.16
CA ARG A 427 -30.01 33.45 13.74
C ARG A 427 -28.88 32.78 14.52
N PHE A 428 -27.63 33.10 14.21
CA PHE A 428 -26.45 32.51 14.86
C PHE A 428 -25.74 33.49 15.80
N LYS A 429 -26.38 34.60 16.18
CA LYS A 429 -25.86 35.58 17.13
C LYS A 429 -26.65 35.55 18.45
N LYS A 430 -25.96 35.74 19.57
CA LYS A 430 -26.55 35.83 20.92
C LYS A 430 -26.00 37.05 21.66
N ASN A 431 -26.73 37.55 22.66
CA ASN A 431 -26.33 38.68 23.50
C ASN A 431 -26.02 39.96 22.71
N ILE A 432 -26.83 40.29 21.70
CA ILE A 432 -26.66 41.50 20.89
C ILE A 432 -26.92 42.74 21.77
N LYS A 433 -25.92 43.62 21.89
CA LYS A 433 -25.95 44.85 22.72
C LYS A 433 -25.21 45.99 22.01
N GLU A 434 -25.59 47.24 22.32
CA GLU A 434 -24.96 48.45 21.77
C GLU A 434 -23.77 48.95 22.62
N ASP A 435 -22.73 48.13 22.77
CA ASP A 435 -21.53 48.46 23.59
C ASP A 435 -20.24 48.62 22.76
N VAL A 436 -20.36 49.21 21.57
CA VAL A 436 -19.20 49.57 20.75
C VAL A 436 -18.63 50.90 21.25
N LYS A 437 -17.32 50.99 21.47
CA LYS A 437 -16.67 52.28 21.78
C LYS A 437 -16.29 53.01 20.49
N GLY A 438 -16.89 54.17 20.26
CA GLY A 438 -16.69 54.98 19.07
C GLY A 438 -15.56 56.00 19.23
N LEU A 439 -15.93 57.26 19.37
CA LEU A 439 -15.06 58.44 19.29
C LEU A 439 -13.93 58.39 20.32
N ASP A 440 -14.24 57.96 21.55
CA ASP A 440 -13.25 57.83 22.64
C ASP A 440 -12.15 56.80 22.31
N PHE A 441 -12.45 55.72 21.59
CA PHE A 441 -11.46 54.76 21.12
C PHE A 441 -10.70 55.29 19.90
N ILE A 442 -11.44 55.79 18.89
CA ILE A 442 -10.85 56.25 17.62
C ILE A 442 -9.86 57.40 17.82
N LEU A 443 -10.16 58.37 18.70
CA LEU A 443 -9.27 59.51 18.96
C LEU A 443 -7.96 59.13 19.67
N ARG A 444 -7.86 57.91 20.23
CA ARG A 444 -6.62 57.40 20.85
C ARG A 444 -5.71 56.65 19.86
N LEU A 445 -6.19 56.38 18.65
CA LEU A 445 -5.41 55.70 17.62
C LEU A 445 -4.40 56.65 16.97
N ARG A 446 -3.19 56.16 16.72
CA ARG A 446 -2.12 56.93 16.07
C ARG A 446 -1.80 56.34 14.69
N PRO A 447 -2.29 56.95 13.58
CA PRO A 447 -1.89 56.55 12.24
C PRO A 447 -0.39 56.79 12.03
N VAL A 448 0.29 55.84 11.40
CA VAL A 448 1.73 55.90 11.12
C VAL A 448 2.04 55.43 9.70
N THR A 449 3.19 55.81 9.18
CA THR A 449 3.82 55.17 8.01
C THR A 449 5.05 54.37 8.44
N TYR A 450 5.33 53.27 7.76
CA TYR A 450 6.45 52.38 8.09
C TYR A 450 6.92 51.57 6.88
N ASN A 451 8.16 51.10 6.96
CA ASN A 451 8.70 50.05 6.09
C ASN A 451 8.75 48.75 6.89
N LEU A 452 8.38 47.62 6.27
CA LEU A 452 8.42 46.32 6.92
C LEU A 452 9.85 45.75 6.87
N ASP A 453 10.42 45.41 8.03
CA ASP A 453 11.66 44.64 8.14
C ASP A 453 11.34 43.15 7.92
N VAL A 454 11.52 42.70 6.67
CA VAL A 454 11.17 41.35 6.24
C VAL A 454 12.19 40.33 6.77
N TYR A 455 13.46 40.72 6.91
CA TYR A 455 14.50 39.84 7.46
C TYR A 455 14.22 39.47 8.91
N LYS A 456 13.87 40.45 9.74
CA LYS A 456 13.53 40.23 11.14
C LYS A 456 12.26 39.38 11.27
N LEU A 457 11.29 39.58 10.38
CA LEU A 457 10.07 38.77 10.34
C LEU A 457 10.35 37.32 9.91
N ASN A 458 11.18 37.10 8.87
CA ASN A 458 11.56 35.75 8.44
C ASN A 458 12.29 34.98 9.53
N LYS A 459 13.23 35.65 10.20
CA LYS A 459 13.93 35.07 11.34
C LYS A 459 12.97 34.70 12.47
N PHE A 460 11.96 35.53 12.73
CA PHE A 460 10.93 35.27 13.74
C PHE A 460 10.02 34.10 13.35
N LEU A 461 9.63 34.00 12.07
CA LEU A 461 8.73 32.96 11.57
C LEU A 461 9.44 31.64 11.22
N HIS A 462 10.77 31.59 11.33
CA HIS A 462 11.59 30.47 10.86
C HIS A 462 11.37 30.15 9.38
N ASP A 463 11.15 31.19 8.58
CA ASP A 463 11.03 31.07 7.14
C ASP A 463 12.42 30.87 6.52
N THR A 464 12.58 29.75 5.82
CA THR A 464 13.79 29.32 5.12
C THR A 464 13.89 29.93 3.72
N ALA A 465 12.90 30.70 3.27
CA ALA A 465 12.98 31.44 2.02
C ALA A 465 14.23 32.32 2.00
N ASN A 466 15.14 32.05 1.05
CA ASN A 466 16.43 32.71 0.91
C ASN A 466 16.33 34.21 1.18
N ALA A 467 17.06 34.67 2.20
CA ALA A 467 16.98 36.04 2.69
C ALA A 467 17.34 37.11 1.62
N ASN A 468 18.03 36.76 0.54
CA ASN A 468 18.48 37.70 -0.50
C ASN A 468 17.78 37.51 -1.86
N THR A 469 16.45 37.59 -1.91
CA THR A 469 15.73 37.65 -3.21
C THR A 469 15.31 39.08 -3.56
N THR A 470 15.28 39.39 -4.86
CA THR A 470 14.86 40.70 -5.38
C THR A 470 13.49 41.13 -4.86
N SER A 471 12.57 40.17 -4.69
CA SER A 471 11.22 40.41 -4.15
C SER A 471 11.22 40.91 -2.70
N ILE A 472 12.15 40.45 -1.86
CA ILE A 472 12.28 40.92 -0.47
C ILE A 472 12.78 42.36 -0.47
N SER A 473 13.84 42.65 -1.23
CA SER A 473 14.38 44.00 -1.33
C SER A 473 13.34 45.01 -1.84
N GLU A 474 12.55 44.63 -2.85
CA GLU A 474 11.46 45.48 -3.35
C GLU A 474 10.41 45.75 -2.26
N LYS A 475 10.08 44.74 -1.45
CA LYS A 475 9.06 44.85 -0.40
C LYS A 475 9.49 45.75 0.77
N GLU A 476 10.76 45.74 1.15
CA GLU A 476 11.27 46.63 2.21
C GLU A 476 11.24 48.11 1.79
N HIS A 477 11.31 48.41 0.50
CA HIS A 477 11.21 49.78 -0.01
C HIS A 477 9.77 50.33 -0.07
N ILE A 478 8.75 49.48 0.09
CA ILE A 478 7.35 49.92 0.08
C ILE A 478 7.03 50.61 1.42
N VAL A 479 6.73 51.91 1.36
CA VAL A 479 6.18 52.66 2.49
C VAL A 479 4.71 52.30 2.65
N GLN A 480 4.35 51.74 3.79
CA GLN A 480 2.99 51.35 4.15
C GLN A 480 2.40 52.35 5.14
N SER A 481 1.08 52.55 5.06
CA SER A 481 0.32 53.36 6.03
C SER A 481 -0.54 52.45 6.89
N GLY A 482 -0.55 52.67 8.21
CA GLY A 482 -1.30 51.82 9.11
C GLY A 482 -1.21 52.21 10.59
N PHE A 483 -1.26 51.21 11.47
CA PHE A 483 -1.18 51.36 12.91
C PHE A 483 -0.21 50.34 13.49
N VAL A 484 0.40 50.66 14.63
CA VAL A 484 1.18 49.70 15.42
C VAL A 484 0.21 48.90 16.30
N ALA A 485 0.17 47.58 16.12
CA ALA A 485 -0.84 46.72 16.77
C ALA A 485 -0.82 46.80 18.31
N GLN A 486 0.35 46.94 18.91
CA GLN A 486 0.53 47.10 20.36
C GLN A 486 -0.09 48.41 20.85
N GLU A 487 0.11 49.51 20.12
CA GLU A 487 -0.49 50.82 20.46
C GLU A 487 -2.02 50.79 20.35
N VAL A 488 -2.57 50.08 19.35
CA VAL A 488 -4.02 49.84 19.24
C VAL A 488 -4.53 49.05 20.45
N SER A 489 -3.79 48.02 20.89
CA SER A 489 -4.15 47.24 22.08
C SER A 489 -4.18 48.10 23.34
N GLU A 490 -3.20 48.98 23.53
CA GLU A 490 -3.20 49.93 24.65
C GLU A 490 -4.35 50.94 24.56
N ALA A 491 -4.65 51.47 23.37
CA ALA A 491 -5.76 52.39 23.16
C ALA A 491 -7.11 51.72 23.49
N ALA A 492 -7.31 50.47 23.05
CA ALA A 492 -8.51 49.69 23.35
C ALA A 492 -8.67 49.46 24.86
N LYS A 493 -7.58 49.07 25.55
CA LYS A 493 -7.57 48.91 27.01
C LYS A 493 -7.93 50.21 27.74
N LYS A 494 -7.33 51.34 27.34
CA LYS A 494 -7.63 52.67 27.91
C LYS A 494 -9.06 53.12 27.66
N ALA A 495 -9.67 52.69 26.55
CA ALA A 495 -11.08 52.93 26.24
C ALA A 495 -12.05 51.98 26.96
N GLY A 496 -11.53 50.99 27.71
CA GLY A 496 -12.37 49.93 28.27
C GLY A 496 -13.07 49.12 27.17
N TYR A 497 -12.41 48.91 26.04
CA TYR A 497 -12.97 48.24 24.87
C TYR A 497 -12.26 46.92 24.58
N ASP A 498 -12.99 45.82 24.66
CA ASP A 498 -12.51 44.51 24.20
C ASP A 498 -12.66 44.41 22.67
N PHE A 499 -11.68 44.96 21.96
CA PHE A 499 -11.75 45.13 20.51
C PHE A 499 -11.28 43.87 19.76
N SER A 500 -12.20 43.22 19.05
CA SER A 500 -11.98 42.03 18.21
C SER A 500 -10.99 42.21 17.06
N GLY A 501 -10.69 43.46 16.68
CA GLY A 501 -9.80 43.77 15.57
C GLY A 501 -8.31 43.54 15.85
N ILE A 502 -7.92 43.24 17.09
CA ILE A 502 -6.53 42.96 17.45
C ILE A 502 -6.33 41.45 17.53
N ALA A 503 -5.46 40.91 16.69
CA ALA A 503 -4.96 39.55 16.83
C ALA A 503 -3.80 39.57 17.83
N ILE A 504 -4.11 39.34 19.10
CA ILE A 504 -3.13 39.24 20.18
C ILE A 504 -2.43 37.88 20.07
N PRO A 505 -1.08 37.81 20.11
CA PRO A 505 -0.33 36.56 20.14
C PRO A 505 -0.79 35.64 21.27
N ARG A 506 -1.01 34.35 20.98
CA ARG A 506 -1.36 33.34 22.00
C ARG A 506 -0.11 32.61 22.50
N SER A 507 1.01 32.78 21.82
CA SER A 507 2.32 32.24 22.18
C SER A 507 3.44 33.19 21.75
N GLU A 508 4.67 32.91 22.19
CA GLU A 508 5.87 33.64 21.79
C GLU A 508 6.19 33.55 20.29
N ASN A 509 5.58 32.60 19.57
CA ASN A 509 5.79 32.35 18.15
C ASN A 509 4.80 33.10 17.23
N GLU A 510 3.86 33.85 17.81
CA GLU A 510 2.88 34.63 17.03
C GLU A 510 3.25 36.13 17.03
N PRO A 511 3.26 36.80 15.86
CA PRO A 511 3.34 38.25 15.82
C PRO A 511 1.97 38.87 16.13
N TYR A 512 1.95 40.10 16.64
CA TYR A 512 0.72 40.88 16.71
C TYR A 512 0.17 41.15 15.30
N GLY A 513 -1.15 41.07 15.14
CA GLY A 513 -1.83 41.40 13.89
C GLY A 513 -3.01 42.35 14.09
N LEU A 514 -3.41 43.03 13.00
CA LEU A 514 -4.59 43.88 12.96
C LEU A 514 -5.56 43.41 11.88
N ARG A 515 -6.85 43.38 12.21
CA ARG A 515 -7.96 43.11 11.28
C ARG A 515 -8.59 44.44 10.91
N TYR A 516 -8.05 45.09 9.88
CA TYR A 516 -8.46 46.44 9.47
C TYR A 516 -9.97 46.58 9.23
N THR A 517 -10.65 45.54 8.76
CA THR A 517 -12.11 45.53 8.55
C THR A 517 -12.91 45.70 9.84
N GLU A 518 -12.39 45.29 10.99
CA GLU A 518 -13.07 45.39 12.29
C GLU A 518 -13.13 46.84 12.79
N PHE A 519 -12.28 47.74 12.29
CA PHE A 519 -12.31 49.16 12.66
C PHE A 519 -13.53 49.89 12.08
N VAL A 520 -14.19 49.32 11.07
CA VAL A 520 -15.38 49.94 10.45
C VAL A 520 -16.49 50.16 11.48
N VAL A 521 -16.72 49.21 12.39
CA VAL A 521 -17.81 49.30 13.37
C VAL A 521 -17.56 50.41 14.41
N PRO A 522 -16.39 50.51 15.06
CA PRO A 522 -16.05 51.66 15.89
C PRO A 522 -16.05 53.00 15.15
N MET A 523 -15.61 53.04 13.88
CA MET A 523 -15.68 54.26 13.08
C MET A 523 -17.12 54.72 12.86
N VAL A 524 -18.04 53.80 12.54
CA VAL A 524 -19.47 54.12 12.42
C VAL A 524 -20.02 54.67 13.74
N LYS A 525 -19.67 54.06 14.88
CA LYS A 525 -20.10 54.54 16.20
C LYS A 525 -19.52 55.93 16.52
N ALA A 526 -18.25 56.16 16.20
CA ALA A 526 -17.61 57.46 16.37
C ALA A 526 -18.29 58.55 15.53
N MET A 527 -18.68 58.25 14.29
CA MET A 527 -19.43 59.17 13.44
C MET A 527 -20.81 59.49 14.02
N GLN A 528 -21.52 58.49 14.58
CA GLN A 528 -22.80 58.71 15.24
C GLN A 528 -22.67 59.63 16.47
N GLU A 529 -21.66 59.37 17.32
CA GLU A 529 -21.37 60.18 18.51
C GLU A 529 -20.96 61.62 18.13
N GLN A 530 -20.10 61.76 17.12
CA GLN A 530 -19.70 63.07 16.60
C GLN A 530 -20.90 63.83 16.03
N GLN A 531 -21.80 63.16 15.31
CA GLN A 531 -23.01 63.78 14.78
C GLN A 531 -23.94 64.27 15.90
N ALA A 532 -24.09 63.50 16.98
CA ALA A 532 -24.86 63.92 18.15
C ALA A 532 -24.26 65.17 18.81
N LEU A 533 -22.92 65.24 18.92
CA LEU A 533 -22.22 66.42 19.43
C LEU A 533 -22.44 67.64 18.52
N ILE A 534 -22.36 67.47 17.20
CA ILE A 534 -22.64 68.55 16.23
C ILE A 534 -24.06 69.09 16.40
N VAL A 535 -25.07 68.22 16.54
CA VAL A 535 -26.46 68.64 16.76
C VAL A 535 -26.61 69.40 18.08
N SER A 536 -25.97 68.93 19.15
CA SER A 536 -25.97 69.60 20.45
C SER A 536 -25.34 71.00 20.36
N LEU A 537 -24.18 71.13 19.70
CA LEU A 537 -23.51 72.40 19.47
C LEU A 537 -24.37 73.35 18.62
N GLN A 538 -25.03 72.86 17.58
CA GLN A 538 -25.96 73.65 16.77
C GLN A 538 -27.13 74.20 17.60
N GLN A 539 -27.67 73.40 18.52
CA GLN A 539 -28.73 73.84 19.43
C GLN A 539 -28.24 74.89 20.43
N GLN A 540 -27.04 74.72 21.00
CA GLN A 540 -26.42 75.73 21.88
C GLN A 540 -26.20 77.05 21.14
N VAL A 541 -25.70 77.00 19.90
CA VAL A 541 -25.55 78.18 19.04
C VAL A 541 -26.90 78.85 18.78
N LYS A 542 -27.97 78.08 18.56
CA LYS A 542 -29.33 78.63 18.39
C LYS A 542 -29.82 79.34 19.66
N THR A 543 -29.63 78.75 20.83
CA THR A 543 -30.02 79.35 22.12
C THR A 543 -29.23 80.62 22.41
N MET A 544 -27.91 80.62 22.19
CA MET A 544 -27.07 81.82 22.36
C MET A 544 -27.50 82.95 21.43
N LYS A 545 -27.86 82.64 20.17
CA LYS A 545 -28.40 83.64 19.24
C LYS A 545 -29.71 84.26 19.74
N LEU A 546 -30.63 83.44 20.26
CA LEU A 546 -31.90 83.93 20.83
C LEU A 546 -31.68 84.80 22.07
N GLN A 547 -30.75 84.42 22.96
CA GLN A 547 -30.37 85.22 24.12
C GLN A 547 -29.74 86.55 23.72
N ASN A 548 -28.83 86.57 22.75
CA ASN A 548 -28.26 87.82 22.23
C ASN A 548 -29.34 88.74 21.66
N SER A 549 -30.26 88.24 20.83
CA SER A 549 -31.37 89.05 20.32
C SER A 549 -32.27 89.60 21.43
N SER A 550 -32.50 88.83 22.50
CA SER A 550 -33.24 89.31 23.66
C SER A 550 -32.48 90.38 24.46
N ASN A 551 -31.16 90.22 24.61
CA ASN A 551 -30.31 91.20 25.28
C ASN A 551 -30.24 92.50 24.48
N GLU A 552 -30.06 92.41 23.15
CA GLU A 552 -30.11 93.56 22.24
C GLU A 552 -31.44 94.31 22.38
N LYS A 553 -32.57 93.59 22.41
CA LYS A 553 -33.89 94.17 22.65
C LYS A 553 -33.98 94.87 24.01
N ASN A 554 -33.53 94.22 25.09
CA ASN A 554 -33.53 94.82 26.43
C ASN A 554 -32.65 96.07 26.51
N THR A 555 -31.49 96.09 25.84
CA THR A 555 -30.67 97.30 25.75
C THR A 555 -31.33 98.40 24.93
N LEU A 556 -32.04 98.06 23.86
CA LEU A 556 -32.80 99.02 23.06
C LEU A 556 -33.94 99.64 23.89
N ASP A 557 -34.67 98.80 24.63
CA ASP A 557 -35.76 99.23 25.52
C ASP A 557 -35.21 100.11 26.68
N ALA A 558 -34.05 99.77 27.23
CA ALA A 558 -33.38 100.58 28.25
C ALA A 558 -32.88 101.94 27.70
N LEU A 559 -32.33 101.96 26.48
CA LEU A 559 -31.94 103.19 25.79
C LEU A 559 -33.15 104.07 25.48
N ALA A 560 -34.25 103.48 25.00
CA ALA A 560 -35.51 104.18 24.75
C ALA A 560 -36.09 104.78 26.05
N ALA A 561 -36.03 104.04 27.16
CA ALA A 561 -36.43 104.54 28.47
C ALA A 561 -35.53 105.70 28.97
N LEU A 562 -34.22 105.62 28.72
CA LEU A 562 -33.27 106.69 29.05
C LEU A 562 -33.53 107.95 28.22
N GLN A 563 -33.79 107.76 26.92
CA GLN A 563 -34.07 108.84 25.97
C GLN A 563 -35.37 109.57 26.33
N LYS A 564 -36.41 108.83 26.72
CA LYS A 564 -37.65 109.41 27.27
C LYS A 564 -37.40 110.22 28.55
N LYS A 565 -36.50 109.73 29.42
CA LYS A 565 -36.11 110.43 30.65
C LYS A 565 -35.33 111.72 30.37
N ILE A 566 -34.50 111.72 29.33
CA ILE A 566 -33.80 112.92 28.83
C ILE A 566 -34.80 113.92 28.26
N GLU A 567 -35.76 113.49 27.44
CA GLU A 567 -36.83 114.37 26.91
C GLU A 567 -37.68 114.99 28.03
N GLU A 568 -37.98 114.23 29.10
CA GLU A 568 -38.68 114.73 30.29
C GLU A 568 -37.83 115.76 31.06
N LEU A 569 -36.52 115.52 31.20
CA LEU A 569 -35.57 116.47 31.80
C LEU A 569 -35.44 117.74 30.95
N GLU A 570 -35.35 117.63 29.62
CA GLU A 570 -35.32 118.78 28.70
C GLU A 570 -36.60 119.62 28.79
N LYS A 571 -37.77 118.98 28.89
CA LYS A 571 -39.05 119.67 29.17
C LYS A 571 -39.04 120.40 30.51
N SER A 572 -38.46 119.80 31.55
CA SER A 572 -38.36 120.44 32.87
C SER A 572 -37.37 121.61 32.87
N LEU A 573 -36.27 121.53 32.11
CA LEU A 573 -35.29 122.60 31.94
C LEU A 573 -35.87 123.79 31.14
N ALA A 574 -36.73 123.52 30.16
CA ALA A 574 -37.48 124.54 29.42
C ALA A 574 -38.52 125.27 30.29
N ALA A 575 -39.04 124.61 31.34
CA ALA A 575 -39.97 125.21 32.30
C ALA A 575 -39.29 126.13 33.33
N VAL A 576 -37.97 126.02 33.53
CA VAL A 576 -37.18 126.87 34.45
C VAL A 576 -36.64 128.15 33.78
N LYS A 577 -36.76 128.28 32.45
CA LYS A 577 -36.34 129.46 31.66
C LYS A 577 -37.47 130.48 31.37
N LYS A 578 -38.62 130.37 32.03
CA LYS A 578 -39.72 131.35 32.02
C LYS A 578 -40.05 131.71 33.46
#